data_AF-A0A3B9LW53-F1
#
_entry.id   AF-A0A3B9LW53-F1
#
_cell.length_a   1.000
_cell.length_b   1.000
_cell.length_c   1.000
_cell.angle_alpha   90.00
_cell.angle_beta   90.00
_cell.angle_gamma   90.00
#
_symmetry.space_group_name_H-M   'P 1'
#
loop_
_entity.id
_entity.type
_entity.pdbx_description
1 polymer ?
#
loop_
_entity_poly.entity_id
_entity_poly.type
_entity_poly.pdbx_seq_one_letter_code
_entity_poly.pdbx_strand_id
1 'polypeptide(L)' 'MTGIEIKPHRNGWKVFEAPGVEPVFPEKDQAINYARNRASFRSGEIRILDSSGNLERVIPFAEADRKL' A
#
# COMPACT_ATOMS: atom_id res chain seq x y z
N MET A 1 -11.71 -6.98 -5.83
CA MET A 1 -11.16 -5.67 -5.44
C MET A 1 -9.93 -5.94 -4.58
N THR A 2 -8.74 -5.65 -5.10
CA THR A 2 -7.48 -5.88 -4.37
C THR A 2 -7.09 -4.57 -3.69
N GLY A 3 -7.16 -4.54 -2.36
CA GLY A 3 -6.74 -3.40 -1.55
C GLY A 3 -5.41 -3.72 -0.87
N ILE A 4 -4.40 -2.86 -1.06
CA ILE A 4 -3.16 -2.96 -0.29
C ILE A 4 -3.24 -1.93 0.83
N GLU A 5 -3.10 -2.36 2.08
CA GLU A 5 -3.14 -1.44 3.22
C GLU A 5 -1.73 -1.13 3.70
N ILE A 6 -1.45 0.13 3.99
CA ILE A 6 -0.19 0.60 4.55
C ILE A 6 -0.50 1.26 5.88
N LYS A 7 0.14 0.81 6.95
CA LYS A 7 -0.07 1.38 8.29
C LYS A 7 1.23 1.51 9.08
N PRO A 8 1.32 2.47 10.01
CA PRO A 8 2.40 2.53 10.98
C PRO A 8 2.52 1.21 11.75
N HIS A 9 3.74 0.73 11.94
CA HIS A 9 4.04 -0.47 12.71
C HIS A 9 5.36 -0.33 13.44
N ARG A 10 5.27 -0.09 14.76
CA ARG A 10 6.44 0.21 15.61
C ARG A 10 7.23 1.39 15.00
N ASN A 11 8.51 1.18 14.69
CA ASN A 11 9.40 2.19 14.11
C ASN A 11 9.44 2.14 12.57
N GLY A 12 8.35 1.73 11.93
CA GLY A 12 8.28 1.57 10.49
C GLY A 12 6.85 1.51 9.96
N TRP A 13 6.71 0.95 8.77
CA TRP A 13 5.49 0.91 7.98
C TRP A 13 5.24 -0.51 7.51
N LYS A 14 4.10 -1.08 7.89
CA LYS A 14 3.66 -2.41 7.49
C LYS A 14 2.73 -2.31 6.30
N VAL A 15 3.00 -3.11 5.27
CA VAL A 15 2.11 -3.29 4.12
C VAL A 15 1.35 -4.58 4.31
N PHE A 16 0.03 -4.56 4.21
CA PHE A 16 -0.82 -5.75 4.18
C PHE A 16 -1.36 -5.93 2.76
N GLU A 17 -0.91 -6.98 2.09
CA GLU A 17 -1.38 -7.35 0.75
C GLU A 17 -2.36 -8.53 0.80
N ALA A 18 -2.00 -9.55 1.58
CA ALA A 18 -2.75 -10.79 1.76
C ALA A 18 -2.28 -11.49 3.05
N PRO A 19 -3.05 -12.47 3.57
CA PRO A 19 -2.59 -13.29 4.69
C PRO A 19 -1.21 -13.91 4.38
N GLY A 20 -0.22 -13.64 5.24
CA GLY A 20 1.16 -14.09 5.07
C GLY A 20 2.06 -13.21 4.18
N VAL A 21 1.51 -12.16 3.56
CA VAL A 21 2.27 -11.17 2.77
C VAL A 21 2.18 -9.81 3.45
N GLU A 22 3.09 -9.62 4.41
CA GLU A 22 3.06 -8.50 5.34
C GLU A 22 4.43 -7.83 5.58
N PRO A 23 5.11 -7.31 4.53
CA PRO A 23 6.44 -6.73 4.68
C PRO A 23 6.42 -5.44 5.50
N VAL A 24 7.53 -5.17 6.18
CA VAL A 24 7.73 -3.98 7.01
C VAL A 24 8.93 -3.19 6.48
N PHE A 25 8.73 -1.89 6.29
CA PHE A 25 9.73 -0.95 5.78
C PHE A 25 10.04 0.13 6.83
N PRO A 26 11.27 0.66 6.91
CA PRO A 26 11.59 1.76 7.81
C PRO A 26 10.88 3.07 7.41
N GLU A 27 10.70 3.32 6.11
CA GLU A 27 10.17 4.59 5.61
C GLU A 27 8.83 4.41 4.90
N LYS A 28 7.96 5.43 5.02
CA LYS A 28 6.63 5.45 4.39
C LYS A 28 6.72 5.34 2.87
N ASP A 29 7.68 6.05 2.28
CA ASP A 29 7.87 6.09 0.83
C ASP A 29 8.25 4.72 0.27
N GLN A 30 9.09 3.96 0.97
CA GLN A 30 9.45 2.60 0.60
C GLN A 30 8.23 1.65 0.61
N ALA A 31 7.39 1.75 1.63
CA ALA A 31 6.14 0.98 1.72
C ALA A 31 5.17 1.33 0.58
N ILE A 32 5.05 2.61 0.23
CA ILE A 32 4.24 3.09 -0.90
C ILE A 32 4.80 2.58 -2.22
N ASN A 33 6.12 2.68 -2.43
CA ASN A 33 6.77 2.21 -3.66
C ASN A 33 6.60 0.69 -3.83
N TYR A 34 6.73 -0.09 -2.76
CA TYR A 34 6.42 -1.52 -2.77
C TYR A 34 4.97 -1.78 -3.20
N ALA A 35 4.00 -1.10 -2.57
CA ALA A 35 2.58 -1.28 -2.89
C ALA A 35 2.25 -0.90 -4.34
N ARG A 36 2.84 0.17 -4.87
CA ARG A 36 2.68 0.58 -6.28
C ARG A 36 3.26 -0.45 -7.26
N ASN A 37 4.40 -1.06 -6.94
CA ASN A 37 4.97 -2.14 -7.74
C ASN A 37 4.08 -3.39 -7.74
N ARG A 38 3.51 -3.76 -6.59
CA ARG A 38 2.57 -4.91 -6.48
C ARG A 38 1.24 -4.65 -7.20
N ALA A 39 0.79 -3.41 -7.21
CA ALA A 39 -0.40 -2.94 -7.90
C ALA A 39 -0.32 -3.02 -9.44
N SER A 40 0.87 -3.16 -10.03
CA SER A 40 1.12 -2.98 -11.47
C SER A 40 0.44 -3.98 -12.44
N PHE A 41 -0.31 -4.97 -11.93
CA PHE A 41 -1.01 -5.98 -12.74
C PHE A 41 -2.51 -6.08 -12.44
N ARG A 42 -3.07 -5.12 -11.69
CA ARG A 42 -4.45 -5.19 -11.20
C ARG A 42 -5.09 -3.81 -11.18
N SER A 43 -6.41 -3.77 -11.07
CA SER A 43 -7.16 -2.58 -10.65
C SER A 43 -7.50 -2.68 -9.16
N GLY A 44 -7.28 -1.61 -8.40
CA GLY A 44 -7.49 -1.59 -6.96
C GLY A 44 -7.12 -0.25 -6.32
N GLU A 45 -6.90 -0.28 -5.01
CA GLU A 45 -6.54 0.89 -4.23
C GLU A 45 -5.47 0.57 -3.18
N ILE A 46 -4.57 1.52 -2.96
CA ILE A 46 -3.64 1.51 -1.82
C ILE A 46 -4.24 2.40 -0.75
N ARG A 47 -4.51 1.84 0.42
CA ARG A 47 -5.11 2.54 1.57
C ARG A 47 -4.02 2.80 2.61
N ILE A 48 -3.71 4.07 2.84
CA ILE A 48 -2.75 4.48 3.85
C ILE A 48 -3.53 4.86 5.10
N LEU A 49 -3.23 4.20 6.21
CA LEU A 49 -3.82 4.46 7.51
C LEU A 49 -2.89 5.33 8.37
N ASP A 50 -3.47 6.16 9.23
CA ASP A 50 -2.73 6.90 10.25
C ASP A 50 -2.41 5.99 11.46
N SER A 51 -1.70 6.52 12.46
CA SER A 51 -1.35 5.78 13.69
C SER A 51 -2.56 5.32 14.50
N SER A 52 -3.70 6.00 14.36
CA SER A 52 -4.98 5.66 14.97
C SER A 52 -5.75 4.60 14.18
N GLY A 53 -5.25 4.22 12.99
CA GLY A 53 -5.91 3.26 12.11
C GLY A 53 -7.02 3.84 11.24
N ASN A 54 -7.19 5.16 11.20
CA ASN A 54 -8.13 5.80 10.28
C ASN A 54 -7.49 5.96 8.90
N LEU A 55 -8.35 6.04 7.89
CA LEU A 55 -7.91 6.25 6.52
C LEU A 55 -7.36 7.67 6.33
N GLU A 56 -6.06 7.78 6.10
CA GLU A 56 -5.37 9.04 5.84
C GLU A 56 -5.40 9.38 4.34
N ARG A 57 -5.17 8.38 3.49
CA ARG A 57 -5.07 8.57 2.04
C ARG A 57 -5.45 7.31 1.28
N VAL A 58 -6.08 7.50 0.12
CA VAL A 58 -6.33 6.45 -0.88
C VAL A 58 -5.57 6.80 -2.16
N ILE A 59 -4.83 5.84 -2.70
CA ILE A 59 -4.18 5.96 -4.01
C ILE A 59 -4.81 4.90 -4.92
N PRO A 60 -5.72 5.29 -5.83
CA PRO A 60 -6.28 4.35 -6.79
C PRO A 60 -5.19 3.91 -7.79
N PHE A 61 -5.27 2.67 -8.26
CA PHE A 61 -4.44 2.18 -9.35
C PHE A 61 -5.29 1.35 -10.31
N ALA A 62 -5.07 1.54 -11.60
CA ALA A 62 -5.73 0.78 -12.65
C ALA A 62 -4.73 0.54 -13.78
N GLU A 63 -4.93 -0.54 -14.54
CA GLU A 63 -4.08 -0.93 -15.67
C GLU A 63 -3.87 0.21 -16.69
N ALA A 64 -4.86 1.10 -16.82
CA ALA A 64 -4.85 2.26 -17.71
C ALA A 64 -3.89 3.39 -17.29
N ASP A 65 -3.33 3.38 -16.07
CA ASP A 65 -2.39 4.41 -15.60
C ASP A 65 -0.94 4.15 -16.02
N ARG A 66 -0.66 3.00 -16.67
CA ARG A 66 0.61 2.81 -17.38
C ARG A 66 0.64 3.72 -18.60
N LYS A 67 1.19 4.92 -18.46
CA LYS A 67 1.80 5.60 -19.61
C LYS A 67 2.93 4.69 -20.13
N LEU A 68 2.69 4.08 -21.29
CA LEU A 68 3.72 3.51 -22.17
C LEU A 68 4.74 4.59 -22.56
#